data_AF-A0A418X8F4-F1
#
_entry.id   AF-A0A418X8F4-F1
#
_cell.length_a   1.000
_cell.length_b   1.000
_cell.length_c   1.000
_cell.angle_alpha   90.00
_cell.angle_beta   90.00
_cell.angle_gamma   90.00
#
_symmetry.space_group_name_H-M   'P 1'
#
loop_
_entity.id
_entity.type
_entity.pdbx_description
1 polymer ?
#
loop_
_entity_poly.entity_id
_entity_poly.type
_entity_poly.pdbx_seq_one_letter_code
_entity_poly.pdbx_strand_id
1 'polypeptide(L)'
;MSDLKSDYLEIEEDLHCPELFNRIENARKLYRIFLDLKVKARELSLSEQLSPTDYRERLSKLIKFTDNLYFAFNTYSEDSPDEKKDKQHEWSHVWDSRVGHQMPFIIELIDDDTVNYREDLLEVAAQYLANPWLQHDRIDWILIDSLIFAELAFKRGLILSGEAIRKIKWSHYIFHYLFRVDVKKAFQIKLALALVYFALQYIVPPATIFVLYYLQYEVATIIAGGAYAAYLFIRAFLWSVHYRKRRLEKKTLHDHMNRLQNIADAYYQCKPPIINLTTLRTYLNKAIEAGAVFDGALFTVLKRVEETKGETFIPFTESEEST
;
A
#
# COMPACT_ATOMS: atom_id res chain seq x y z
N MET A 1 -38.84 -12.28 -26.91
CA MET A 1 -38.33 -11.90 -25.56
C MET A 1 -38.26 -13.08 -24.62
N SER A 2 -39.27 -13.97 -24.56
CA SER A 2 -39.19 -15.20 -23.74
C SER A 2 -38.02 -16.10 -24.16
N ASP A 3 -37.82 -16.27 -25.48
CA ASP A 3 -36.79 -17.18 -26.01
C ASP A 3 -35.37 -16.69 -25.69
N LEU A 4 -35.05 -15.41 -25.93
CA LEU A 4 -33.74 -14.81 -25.59
C LEU A 4 -33.40 -14.91 -24.10
N LYS A 5 -34.39 -14.77 -23.21
CA LYS A 5 -34.14 -14.91 -21.77
C LYS A 5 -33.78 -16.34 -21.40
N SER A 6 -34.40 -17.32 -22.06
CA SER A 6 -34.05 -18.74 -21.90
C SER A 6 -32.62 -19.00 -22.36
N ASP A 7 -32.25 -18.52 -23.55
CA ASP A 7 -30.90 -18.68 -24.10
C ASP A 7 -29.82 -18.07 -23.18
N TYR A 8 -30.11 -16.92 -22.57
CA TYR A 8 -29.18 -16.26 -21.65
C TYR A 8 -29.00 -17.05 -20.34
N LEU A 9 -30.06 -17.68 -19.83
CA LEU A 9 -29.97 -18.53 -18.64
C LEU A 9 -29.15 -19.79 -18.92
N GLU A 10 -29.33 -20.42 -20.09
CA GLU A 10 -28.52 -21.56 -20.52
C GLU A 10 -27.03 -21.18 -20.61
N ILE A 11 -26.71 -20.00 -21.17
CA ILE A 11 -25.32 -19.50 -21.20
C ILE A 11 -24.76 -19.24 -19.79
N GLU A 12 -25.57 -18.74 -18.86
CA GLU A 12 -25.14 -18.55 -17.47
C GLU A 12 -24.87 -19.86 -16.73
N GLU A 13 -25.59 -20.93 -17.07
CA GLU A 13 -25.36 -22.28 -16.53
C GLU A 13 -24.08 -22.92 -17.10
N ASP A 14 -23.81 -22.71 -18.40
CA ASP A 14 -22.60 -23.16 -19.08
C ASP A 14 -21.32 -22.51 -18.53
N LEU A 15 -21.39 -21.22 -18.18
CA LEU A 15 -20.25 -20.45 -17.70
C LEU A 15 -20.03 -20.67 -16.21
N HIS A 16 -19.14 -21.61 -15.92
CA HIS A 16 -18.76 -21.93 -14.54
C HIS A 16 -18.24 -20.67 -13.83
N CYS A 17 -18.95 -20.27 -12.77
CA CYS A 17 -18.47 -19.21 -11.89
C CYS A 17 -17.19 -19.68 -11.18
N PRO A 18 -16.20 -18.81 -10.98
CA PRO A 18 -14.95 -19.17 -10.30
C PRO A 18 -15.22 -19.82 -8.94
N GLU A 19 -14.72 -21.05 -8.72
CA GLU A 19 -14.92 -21.80 -7.46
C GLU A 19 -14.37 -21.06 -6.22
N LEU A 20 -13.43 -20.13 -6.44
CA LEU A 20 -12.78 -19.31 -5.42
C LEU A 20 -13.78 -18.53 -4.55
N PHE A 21 -14.97 -18.21 -5.09
CA PHE A 21 -16.01 -17.46 -4.39
C PHE A 21 -16.67 -18.18 -3.22
N ASN A 22 -16.61 -19.52 -3.18
CA ASN A 22 -17.35 -20.31 -2.21
C ASN A 22 -16.59 -20.60 -0.91
N ARG A 23 -15.27 -20.32 -0.84
CA ARG A 23 -14.42 -20.78 0.27
C ARG A 23 -14.09 -19.71 1.32
N ILE A 24 -14.21 -18.42 1.02
CA ILE A 24 -13.73 -17.33 1.88
C ILE A 24 -14.82 -16.26 2.04
N GLU A 25 -14.99 -15.71 3.24
CA GLU A 25 -16.02 -14.70 3.55
C GLU A 25 -15.94 -13.44 2.68
N ASN A 26 -14.75 -12.93 2.38
CA ASN A 26 -14.57 -11.81 1.45
C ASN A 26 -14.82 -12.19 -0.01
N ALA A 27 -14.55 -13.46 -0.35
CA ALA A 27 -14.97 -13.98 -1.63
C ALA A 27 -16.51 -13.97 -1.73
N ARG A 28 -17.26 -14.11 -0.61
CA ARG A 28 -18.72 -13.92 -0.62
C ARG A 28 -19.14 -12.47 -0.91
N LYS A 29 -18.45 -11.45 -0.39
CA LYS A 29 -18.77 -10.03 -0.68
C LYS A 29 -18.54 -9.72 -2.17
N LEU A 30 -17.38 -10.10 -2.72
CA LEU A 30 -17.10 -9.96 -4.16
C LEU A 30 -18.07 -10.80 -5.00
N TYR A 31 -18.44 -12.00 -4.54
CA TYR A 31 -19.43 -12.85 -5.21
C TYR A 31 -20.81 -12.23 -5.25
N ARG A 32 -21.27 -11.60 -4.15
CA ARG A 32 -22.53 -10.83 -4.13
C ARG A 32 -22.49 -9.73 -5.20
N ILE A 33 -21.39 -8.97 -5.28
CA ILE A 33 -21.21 -7.95 -6.32
C ILE A 33 -21.22 -8.56 -7.73
N PHE A 34 -20.55 -9.70 -7.92
CA PHE A 34 -20.56 -10.43 -9.18
C PHE A 34 -21.97 -10.85 -9.59
N LEU A 35 -22.77 -11.37 -8.65
CA LEU A 35 -24.17 -11.74 -8.91
C LEU A 35 -25.01 -10.52 -9.30
N ASP A 36 -24.85 -9.39 -8.60
CA ASP A 36 -25.55 -8.15 -8.91
C ASP A 36 -25.17 -7.64 -10.31
N LEU A 37 -23.88 -7.65 -10.64
CA LEU A 37 -23.37 -7.31 -11.97
C LEU A 37 -23.87 -8.27 -13.05
N LYS A 38 -23.98 -9.56 -12.76
CA LYS A 38 -24.50 -10.56 -13.68
C LYS A 38 -25.96 -10.30 -14.02
N VAL A 39 -26.79 -10.04 -12.99
CA VAL A 39 -28.20 -9.68 -13.18
C VAL A 39 -28.32 -8.40 -14.01
N LYS A 40 -27.55 -7.37 -13.66
CA LYS A 40 -27.51 -6.11 -14.42
C LYS A 40 -27.09 -6.31 -15.88
N ALA A 41 -26.03 -7.08 -16.12
CA ALA A 41 -25.53 -7.37 -17.46
C ALA A 41 -26.59 -8.10 -18.29
N ARG A 42 -27.33 -9.05 -17.70
CA ARG A 42 -28.45 -9.72 -18.35
C ARG A 42 -29.57 -8.74 -18.72
N GLU A 43 -30.01 -7.92 -17.79
CA GLU A 43 -31.10 -6.95 -18.01
C GLU A 43 -30.76 -5.95 -19.11
N LEU A 44 -29.54 -5.40 -19.08
CA LEU A 44 -29.06 -4.51 -20.13
C LEU A 44 -29.00 -5.22 -21.49
N SER A 45 -28.47 -6.45 -21.54
CA SER A 45 -28.36 -7.22 -22.79
C SER A 45 -29.73 -7.57 -23.38
N LEU A 46 -30.73 -7.87 -22.53
CA LEU A 46 -32.11 -8.08 -22.96
C LEU A 46 -32.73 -6.79 -23.52
N SER A 47 -32.44 -5.64 -22.89
CA SER A 47 -32.93 -4.34 -23.35
C SER A 47 -32.29 -3.92 -24.69
N GLU A 48 -31.02 -4.27 -24.90
CA GLU A 48 -30.25 -4.02 -26.12
C GLU A 48 -30.51 -5.06 -27.22
N GLN A 49 -31.26 -6.13 -26.93
CA GLN A 49 -31.51 -7.27 -27.82
C GLN A 49 -30.22 -7.90 -28.36
N LEU A 50 -29.19 -8.05 -27.52
CA LEU A 50 -27.93 -8.65 -27.93
C LEU A 50 -28.09 -10.09 -28.39
N SER A 51 -27.26 -10.50 -29.35
CA SER A 51 -27.21 -11.91 -29.74
C SER A 51 -26.70 -12.76 -28.55
N PRO A 52 -27.09 -14.05 -28.47
CA PRO A 52 -26.57 -14.95 -27.43
C PRO A 52 -25.03 -15.02 -27.41
N THR A 53 -24.38 -14.89 -28.57
CA THR A 53 -22.92 -14.85 -28.68
C THR A 53 -22.31 -13.59 -28.05
N ASP A 54 -22.91 -12.41 -28.28
CA ASP A 54 -22.42 -11.15 -27.69
C ASP A 54 -22.65 -11.13 -26.18
N TYR A 55 -23.77 -11.69 -25.71
CA TYR A 55 -24.04 -11.87 -24.29
C TYR A 55 -23.00 -12.78 -23.63
N ARG A 56 -22.65 -13.89 -24.27
CA ARG A 56 -21.57 -14.80 -23.81
C ARG A 56 -20.23 -14.07 -23.70
N GLU A 57 -19.88 -13.23 -24.67
CA GLU A 57 -18.66 -12.41 -24.61
C GLU A 57 -18.72 -11.40 -23.45
N ARG A 58 -19.85 -10.72 -23.26
CA ARG A 58 -20.06 -9.78 -22.15
C ARG A 58 -19.92 -10.49 -20.79
N LEU A 59 -20.48 -11.69 -20.64
CA LEU A 59 -20.36 -12.46 -19.40
C LEU A 59 -18.92 -12.94 -19.17
N SER A 60 -18.20 -13.34 -20.23
CA SER A 60 -16.77 -13.66 -20.14
C SER A 60 -15.92 -12.46 -19.69
N LYS A 61 -16.22 -11.25 -20.19
CA LYS A 61 -15.58 -10.00 -19.73
C LYS A 61 -15.89 -9.70 -18.26
N LEU A 62 -17.11 -9.96 -17.81
CA LEU A 62 -17.49 -9.79 -16.41
C LEU A 62 -16.68 -10.73 -15.50
N ILE A 63 -16.61 -12.02 -15.86
CA ILE A 63 -15.85 -13.02 -15.09
C ILE A 63 -14.38 -12.61 -15.02
N LYS A 64 -13.76 -12.27 -16.16
CA LYS A 64 -12.37 -11.82 -16.21
C LYS A 64 -12.15 -10.55 -15.38
N PHE A 65 -13.07 -9.59 -15.44
CA PHE A 65 -13.00 -8.37 -14.62
C PHE A 65 -13.02 -8.71 -13.13
N THR A 66 -13.93 -9.57 -12.69
CA THR A 66 -14.02 -9.96 -11.27
C THR A 66 -12.83 -10.78 -10.80
N ASP A 67 -12.27 -11.63 -11.66
CA ASP A 67 -11.03 -12.36 -11.37
C ASP A 67 -9.87 -11.39 -11.24
N ASN A 68 -9.69 -10.46 -12.17
CA ASN A 68 -8.63 -9.46 -12.10
C ASN A 68 -8.78 -8.56 -10.87
N LEU A 69 -10.01 -8.16 -10.54
CA LEU A 69 -10.29 -7.41 -9.31
C LEU A 69 -9.90 -8.23 -8.08
N TYR A 70 -10.28 -9.51 -8.03
CA TYR A 70 -9.89 -10.41 -6.96
C TYR A 70 -8.38 -10.57 -6.86
N PHE A 71 -7.69 -10.82 -7.98
CA PHE A 71 -6.24 -10.99 -8.01
C PHE A 71 -5.54 -9.71 -7.59
N ALA A 72 -5.93 -8.55 -8.11
CA ALA A 72 -5.38 -7.26 -7.69
C ALA A 72 -5.43 -7.09 -6.16
N PHE A 73 -6.44 -7.61 -5.46
CA PHE A 73 -6.48 -7.58 -3.99
C PHE A 73 -5.72 -8.71 -3.29
N ASN A 74 -5.41 -9.81 -3.98
CA ASN A 74 -4.93 -11.06 -3.41
C ASN A 74 -3.58 -11.57 -3.95
N THR A 75 -2.86 -10.83 -4.80
CA THR A 75 -1.55 -11.24 -5.37
C THR A 75 -0.48 -11.55 -4.29
N TYR A 76 -0.71 -11.20 -3.02
CA TYR A 76 0.24 -11.33 -1.92
C TYR A 76 0.33 -12.71 -1.21
N SER A 77 -0.21 -13.79 -1.77
CA SER A 77 -0.26 -15.09 -1.08
C SER A 77 0.21 -16.26 -1.97
N GLU A 78 1.46 -16.21 -2.42
CA GLU A 78 2.19 -17.43 -2.84
C GLU A 78 2.73 -18.26 -1.65
N ASP A 79 2.24 -18.00 -0.43
CA ASP A 79 2.60 -18.84 0.72
C ASP A 79 2.15 -20.29 0.52
N SER A 80 2.94 -21.19 1.09
CA SER A 80 2.74 -22.63 1.04
C SER A 80 1.30 -23.04 1.46
N PRO A 81 0.76 -24.17 0.95
CA PRO A 81 -0.61 -24.61 1.27
C PRO A 81 -0.94 -24.70 2.77
N ASP A 82 0.08 -24.86 3.61
CA ASP A 82 -0.06 -24.97 5.07
C ASP A 82 -0.16 -23.61 5.79
N GLU A 83 0.42 -22.53 5.25
CA GLU A 83 0.26 -21.15 5.79
C GLU A 83 -1.07 -20.50 5.38
N LYS A 84 -1.73 -21.02 4.32
CA LYS A 84 -3.00 -20.50 3.82
C LYS A 84 -4.16 -20.64 4.81
N LYS A 85 -4.12 -21.63 5.72
CA LYS A 85 -5.24 -21.89 6.66
C LYS A 85 -5.31 -20.87 7.80
N ASP A 86 -4.17 -20.44 8.33
CA ASP A 86 -4.15 -19.44 9.41
C ASP A 86 -4.34 -18.02 8.87
N LYS A 87 -3.78 -17.71 7.69
CA LYS A 87 -3.97 -16.41 7.06
C LYS A 87 -5.37 -16.24 6.47
N GLN A 88 -6.09 -17.28 6.05
CA GLN A 88 -7.45 -17.14 5.51
C GLN A 88 -8.45 -16.47 6.46
N HIS A 89 -8.30 -16.60 7.78
CA HIS A 89 -9.11 -15.87 8.76
C HIS A 89 -8.74 -14.38 8.87
N GLU A 90 -7.49 -14.03 8.60
CA GLU A 90 -7.02 -12.64 8.62
C GLU A 90 -7.50 -11.85 7.39
N TRP A 91 -7.83 -12.56 6.31
CA TRP A 91 -8.17 -11.94 5.04
C TRP A 91 -9.63 -11.57 4.88
N SER A 92 -10.57 -12.20 5.60
CA SER A 92 -11.95 -11.69 5.73
C SER A 92 -11.96 -10.31 6.41
N HIS A 93 -10.99 -10.08 7.30
CA HIS A 93 -10.73 -8.78 7.86
C HIS A 93 -10.08 -7.80 6.88
N VAL A 94 -9.50 -8.15 5.72
CA VAL A 94 -8.80 -7.16 4.87
C VAL A 94 -9.74 -6.13 4.25
N TRP A 95 -10.95 -6.51 3.83
CA TRP A 95 -11.96 -5.56 3.37
C TRP A 95 -12.55 -4.73 4.52
N ASP A 96 -12.85 -5.35 5.68
CA ASP A 96 -13.39 -4.64 6.85
C ASP A 96 -12.32 -3.85 7.66
N SER A 97 -11.03 -4.19 7.55
CA SER A 97 -9.91 -3.57 8.27
C SER A 97 -9.14 -2.53 7.45
N ARG A 98 -9.22 -2.55 6.10
CA ARG A 98 -8.85 -1.38 5.27
C ARG A 98 -9.77 -0.19 5.61
N VAL A 99 -11.06 -0.47 5.84
CA VAL A 99 -12.05 0.48 6.36
C VAL A 99 -11.84 0.78 7.85
N GLY A 100 -11.31 -0.15 8.65
CA GLY A 100 -11.21 0.00 10.10
C GLY A 100 -9.84 0.38 10.69
N HIS A 101 -8.84 -0.52 10.66
CA HIS A 101 -7.94 -0.65 11.81
C HIS A 101 -6.45 -0.97 11.55
N GLN A 102 -5.90 -0.93 10.32
CA GLN A 102 -4.49 -1.31 10.14
C GLN A 102 -3.60 -0.37 9.30
N MET A 103 -3.12 0.71 9.93
CA MET A 103 -1.81 1.31 9.61
C MET A 103 -0.57 0.48 10.05
N PRO A 104 -0.61 -0.47 11.02
CA PRO A 104 0.59 -1.20 11.46
C PRO A 104 1.07 -2.28 10.49
N PHE A 105 0.19 -2.98 9.77
CA PHE A 105 0.57 -4.17 8.95
C PHE A 105 1.23 -3.85 7.61
N ILE A 106 1.13 -2.61 7.12
CA ILE A 106 1.82 -2.21 5.88
C ILE A 106 3.35 -2.21 6.07
N ILE A 107 3.88 -2.39 7.30
CA ILE A 107 5.35 -2.48 7.52
C ILE A 107 5.92 -3.75 6.87
N GLU A 108 5.14 -4.82 6.73
CA GLU A 108 5.60 -6.07 6.11
C GLU A 108 5.47 -6.08 4.57
N LEU A 109 4.70 -5.16 4.00
CA LEU A 109 4.39 -5.12 2.56
C LEU A 109 5.47 -4.41 1.70
N ILE A 110 6.61 -4.01 2.26
CA ILE A 110 7.68 -3.37 1.46
C ILE A 110 8.56 -4.45 0.82
N ASP A 111 7.96 -5.22 -0.07
CA ASP A 111 8.67 -5.98 -1.09
C ASP A 111 8.34 -5.42 -2.49
N ASP A 112 9.07 -5.87 -3.51
CA ASP A 112 8.89 -5.54 -4.94
C ASP A 112 7.41 -5.62 -5.38
N ASP A 113 6.60 -6.41 -4.66
CA ASP A 113 5.18 -6.69 -4.90
C ASP A 113 4.23 -5.50 -4.71
N THR A 114 4.65 -4.41 -4.03
CA THR A 114 3.83 -3.18 -3.96
C THR A 114 3.73 -2.43 -5.28
N VAL A 115 4.70 -2.61 -6.17
CA VAL A 115 4.65 -2.06 -7.53
C VAL A 115 3.59 -2.79 -8.34
N ASN A 116 3.57 -4.13 -8.27
CA ASN A 116 2.62 -4.98 -8.99
C ASN A 116 1.16 -4.69 -8.59
N TYR A 117 0.88 -4.52 -7.29
CA TYR A 117 -0.47 -4.18 -6.81
C TYR A 117 -1.08 -2.94 -7.47
N ARG A 118 -0.27 -1.88 -7.62
CA ARG A 118 -0.75 -0.63 -8.22
C ARG A 118 -1.05 -0.82 -9.71
N GLU A 119 -0.16 -1.51 -10.43
CA GLU A 119 -0.33 -1.76 -11.86
C GLU A 119 -1.56 -2.64 -12.14
N ASP A 120 -1.73 -3.73 -11.39
CA ASP A 120 -2.90 -4.61 -11.48
C ASP A 120 -4.20 -3.84 -11.22
N LEU A 121 -4.23 -3.00 -10.17
CA LEU A 121 -5.40 -2.18 -9.84
C LEU A 121 -5.73 -1.15 -10.94
N LEU A 122 -4.72 -0.58 -11.59
CA LEU A 122 -4.91 0.34 -12.70
C LEU A 122 -5.44 -0.35 -13.96
N GLU A 123 -4.97 -1.57 -14.23
CA GLU A 123 -5.53 -2.38 -15.31
C GLU A 123 -7.00 -2.69 -15.08
N VAL A 124 -7.36 -3.09 -13.84
CA VAL A 124 -8.76 -3.33 -13.45
C VAL A 124 -9.60 -2.06 -13.59
N ALA A 125 -9.09 -0.91 -13.14
CA ALA A 125 -9.78 0.36 -13.29
C ALA A 125 -9.97 0.74 -14.77
N ALA A 126 -8.99 0.47 -15.63
CA ALA A 126 -9.11 0.70 -17.08
C ALA A 126 -10.18 -0.21 -17.71
N GLN A 127 -10.20 -1.50 -17.36
CA GLN A 127 -11.23 -2.44 -17.81
C GLN A 127 -12.63 -1.99 -17.37
N TYR A 128 -12.77 -1.51 -16.14
CA TYR A 128 -14.01 -0.97 -15.60
C TYR A 128 -14.49 0.28 -16.34
N LEU A 129 -13.60 1.25 -16.56
CA LEU A 129 -13.92 2.51 -17.25
C LEU A 129 -14.23 2.30 -18.73
N ALA A 130 -13.63 1.29 -19.37
CA ALA A 130 -13.89 0.94 -20.77
C ALA A 130 -15.27 0.30 -21.00
N ASN A 131 -15.93 -0.22 -19.95
CA ASN A 131 -17.17 -0.99 -20.05
C ASN A 131 -18.28 -0.37 -19.19
N PRO A 132 -19.10 0.56 -19.73
CA PRO A 132 -20.15 1.24 -18.96
C PRO A 132 -21.18 0.33 -18.30
N TRP A 133 -21.41 -0.86 -18.86
CA TRP A 133 -22.33 -1.86 -18.32
C TRP A 133 -21.81 -2.53 -17.03
N LEU A 134 -20.49 -2.48 -16.75
CA LEU A 134 -19.88 -2.95 -15.50
C LEU A 134 -20.07 -1.97 -14.32
N GLN A 135 -20.49 -0.74 -14.60
CA GLN A 135 -20.49 0.34 -13.61
C GLN A 135 -21.44 0.03 -12.45
N HIS A 136 -20.96 0.07 -11.21
CA HIS A 136 -21.73 -0.30 -10.03
C HIS A 136 -21.21 0.44 -8.79
N ASP A 137 -22.13 0.95 -7.96
CA ASP A 137 -21.80 1.81 -6.81
C ASP A 137 -20.74 1.17 -5.89
N ARG A 138 -20.91 -0.11 -5.53
CA ARG A 138 -19.90 -0.83 -4.74
C ARG A 138 -18.53 -0.90 -5.42
N ILE A 139 -18.47 -1.12 -6.74
CA ILE A 139 -17.20 -1.16 -7.49
C ILE A 139 -16.56 0.23 -7.54
N ASP A 140 -17.36 1.29 -7.67
CA ASP A 140 -16.85 2.66 -7.63
C ASP A 140 -16.15 2.96 -6.33
N TRP A 141 -16.80 2.60 -5.22
CA TRP A 141 -16.21 2.75 -3.90
C TRP A 141 -14.93 1.95 -3.75
N ILE A 142 -14.94 0.67 -4.14
CA ILE A 142 -13.75 -0.19 -4.10
C ILE A 142 -12.60 0.45 -4.85
N LEU A 143 -12.83 0.93 -6.08
CA LEU A 143 -11.79 1.56 -6.88
C LEU A 143 -11.31 2.88 -6.28
N ILE A 144 -12.21 3.73 -5.79
CA ILE A 144 -11.85 4.99 -5.13
C ILE A 144 -10.98 4.73 -3.89
N ASP A 145 -11.45 3.86 -3.00
CA ASP A 145 -10.75 3.48 -1.76
C ASP A 145 -9.37 2.90 -2.07
N SER A 146 -9.33 1.93 -2.99
CA SER A 146 -8.12 1.17 -3.31
C SER A 146 -7.08 2.00 -4.03
N LEU A 147 -7.48 2.90 -4.95
CA LEU A 147 -6.55 3.76 -5.67
C LEU A 147 -5.90 4.80 -4.75
N ILE A 148 -6.67 5.35 -3.79
CA ILE A 148 -6.13 6.26 -2.77
C ILE A 148 -5.20 5.48 -1.83
N PHE A 149 -5.61 4.28 -1.41
CA PHE A 149 -4.81 3.41 -0.56
C PHE A 149 -3.49 2.99 -1.23
N ALA A 150 -3.51 2.64 -2.52
CA ALA A 150 -2.33 2.26 -3.28
C ALA A 150 -1.26 3.37 -3.24
N GLU A 151 -1.66 4.63 -3.44
CA GLU A 151 -0.74 5.77 -3.36
C GLU A 151 -0.23 5.99 -1.92
N LEU A 152 -1.10 5.82 -0.91
CA LEU A 152 -0.70 5.89 0.50
C LEU A 152 0.34 4.82 0.85
N ALA A 153 0.09 3.58 0.46
CA ALA A 153 0.96 2.43 0.70
C ALA A 153 2.31 2.62 0.00
N PHE A 154 2.30 3.04 -1.27
CA PHE A 154 3.49 3.33 -2.05
C PHE A 154 4.36 4.41 -1.39
N LYS A 155 3.77 5.56 -1.02
CA LYS A 155 4.52 6.65 -0.35
C LYS A 155 5.08 6.24 1.00
N ARG A 156 4.32 5.45 1.77
CA ARG A 156 4.79 4.90 3.05
C ARG A 156 5.98 3.96 2.84
N GLY A 157 5.91 3.10 1.82
CA GLY A 157 7.00 2.21 1.42
C GLY A 157 8.29 2.98 1.13
N LEU A 158 8.22 4.04 0.32
CA LEU A 158 9.37 4.91 0.00
C LEU A 158 10.02 5.57 1.23
N ILE A 159 9.21 5.94 2.24
CA ILE A 159 9.71 6.57 3.49
C ILE A 159 10.43 5.53 4.37
N LEU A 160 9.85 4.34 4.46
CA LEU A 160 10.36 3.25 5.29
C LEU A 160 11.63 2.64 4.68
N SER A 161 11.67 2.38 3.36
CA SER A 161 12.86 1.94 2.62
C SER A 161 14.01 2.96 2.72
N GLY A 162 13.67 4.25 2.88
CA GLY A 162 14.61 5.36 2.93
C GLY A 162 14.96 5.93 1.56
N GLU A 163 14.33 5.42 0.49
CA GLU A 163 14.44 5.96 -0.87
C GLU A 163 13.96 7.41 -0.95
N ALA A 164 12.95 7.78 -0.17
CA ALA A 164 12.51 9.16 -0.02
C ALA A 164 13.63 10.11 0.44
N ILE A 165 14.64 9.60 1.16
CA ILE A 165 15.80 10.36 1.66
C ILE A 165 17.06 10.05 0.83
N ARG A 166 16.93 9.29 -0.27
CA ARG A 166 18.05 8.75 -1.08
C ARG A 166 19.09 8.00 -0.26
N LYS A 167 18.63 7.31 0.79
CA LYS A 167 19.48 6.48 1.66
C LYS A 167 18.87 5.11 1.79
N ILE A 168 19.56 4.12 1.23
CA ILE A 168 19.24 2.73 1.50
C ILE A 168 19.50 2.48 2.98
N LYS A 169 18.44 2.25 3.76
CA LYS A 169 18.56 1.85 5.16
C LYS A 169 18.90 0.37 5.21
N TRP A 170 20.15 0.01 4.92
CA TRP A 170 20.67 -1.36 5.08
C TRP A 170 20.34 -1.95 6.44
N SER A 171 20.31 -1.13 7.49
CA SER A 171 19.94 -1.59 8.83
C SER A 171 18.47 -1.98 9.01
N HIS A 172 17.58 -1.59 8.12
CA HIS A 172 16.20 -2.09 8.11
C HIS A 172 16.16 -3.40 7.33
N TYR A 173 16.73 -3.41 6.12
CA TYR A 173 16.85 -4.60 5.28
C TYR A 173 17.53 -5.78 6.00
N ILE A 174 18.71 -5.56 6.57
CA ILE A 174 19.48 -6.61 7.25
C ILE A 174 18.75 -7.12 8.49
N PHE A 175 18.24 -6.25 9.36
CA PHE A 175 17.62 -6.69 10.61
C PHE A 175 16.27 -7.35 10.40
N HIS A 176 15.49 -6.87 9.43
CA HIS A 176 14.18 -7.42 9.12
C HIS A 176 14.30 -8.72 8.32
N TYR A 177 15.04 -8.70 7.21
CA TYR A 177 15.12 -9.81 6.27
C TYR A 177 15.99 -10.96 6.76
N LEU A 178 17.22 -10.68 7.22
CA LEU A 178 18.16 -11.74 7.60
C LEU A 178 17.90 -12.32 8.99
N PHE A 179 17.37 -11.51 9.91
CA PHE A 179 17.29 -11.92 11.30
C PHE A 179 15.87 -12.06 11.86
N ARG A 180 14.82 -11.59 11.14
CA ARG A 180 13.43 -11.52 11.66
C ARG A 180 13.38 -10.97 13.10
N VAL A 181 14.24 -9.99 13.39
CA VAL A 181 14.44 -9.49 14.75
C VAL A 181 13.40 -8.42 15.04
N ASP A 182 12.65 -8.63 16.13
CA ASP A 182 11.72 -7.64 16.70
C ASP A 182 12.39 -6.26 16.84
N VAL A 183 11.65 -5.20 16.52
CA VAL A 183 12.09 -3.79 16.51
C VAL A 183 12.80 -3.42 17.81
N LYS A 184 12.30 -3.91 18.96
CA LYS A 184 12.91 -3.68 20.28
C LYS A 184 14.33 -4.26 20.38
N LYS A 185 14.51 -5.50 19.91
CA LYS A 185 15.82 -6.17 19.90
C LYS A 185 16.77 -5.52 18.89
N ALA A 186 16.26 -5.10 17.72
CA ALA A 186 17.05 -4.38 16.73
C ALA A 186 17.58 -3.05 17.29
N PHE A 187 16.76 -2.33 18.07
CA PHE A 187 17.19 -1.14 18.79
C PHE A 187 18.28 -1.43 19.83
N GLN A 188 18.11 -2.48 20.65
CA GLN A 188 19.11 -2.89 21.64
C GLN A 188 20.45 -3.26 21.00
N ILE A 189 20.45 -4.01 19.89
CA ILE A 189 21.67 -4.37 19.16
C ILE A 189 22.34 -3.12 18.59
N LYS A 190 21.57 -2.21 17.97
CA LYS A 190 22.11 -0.93 17.48
C LYS A 190 22.71 -0.10 18.59
N LEU A 191 22.07 -0.05 19.75
CA LEU A 191 22.58 0.67 20.93
C LEU A 191 23.88 0.04 21.45
N ALA A 192 23.92 -1.29 21.59
CA ALA A 192 25.11 -2.01 22.03
C ALA A 192 26.29 -1.78 21.07
N LEU A 193 26.07 -1.92 19.76
CA LEU A 193 27.08 -1.63 18.74
C LEU A 193 27.55 -0.17 18.79
N ALA A 194 26.64 0.78 19.02
CA ALA A 194 27.00 2.18 19.16
C ALA A 194 27.87 2.44 20.41
N LEU A 195 27.58 1.78 21.53
CA LEU A 195 28.39 1.87 22.75
C LEU A 195 29.79 1.25 22.57
N VAL A 196 29.87 0.08 21.92
CA VAL A 196 31.16 -0.56 21.58
C VAL A 196 31.98 0.34 20.66
N TYR A 197 31.35 0.89 19.61
CA TYR A 197 32.00 1.82 18.70
C TYR A 197 32.48 3.09 19.41
N PHE A 198 31.68 3.63 20.33
CA PHE A 198 32.08 4.76 21.17
C PHE A 198 33.31 4.44 22.02
N ALA A 199 33.31 3.29 22.71
CA ALA A 199 34.43 2.86 23.54
C ALA A 199 35.72 2.68 22.72
N LEU A 200 35.65 1.98 21.59
CA LEU A 200 36.78 1.78 20.68
C LEU A 200 37.37 3.09 20.15
N GLN A 201 36.52 4.11 19.97
CA GLN A 201 36.93 5.35 19.33
C GLN A 201 37.41 6.42 20.30
N TYR A 202 36.90 6.44 21.53
CA TYR A 202 37.17 7.50 22.49
C TYR A 202 37.88 7.04 23.77
N ILE A 203 37.84 5.75 24.11
CA ILE A 203 38.48 5.22 25.33
C ILE A 203 39.81 4.54 24.96
N VAL A 204 39.80 3.70 23.92
CA VAL A 204 41.00 2.94 23.53
C VAL A 204 42.16 3.84 23.11
N PRO A 205 42.02 4.86 22.25
CA PRO A 205 43.17 5.67 21.82
C PRO A 205 43.82 6.47 22.96
N PRO A 206 43.09 7.14 23.87
CA PRO A 206 43.72 7.75 25.04
C PRO A 206 44.41 6.74 25.95
N ALA A 207 43.83 5.56 26.14
CA ALA A 207 44.44 4.51 26.95
C ALA A 207 45.75 3.99 26.32
N THR A 208 45.81 3.81 24.99
CA THR A 208 47.03 3.38 24.31
C THR A 208 48.11 4.47 24.36
N ILE A 209 47.75 5.75 24.18
CA ILE A 209 48.69 6.88 24.35
C ILE A 209 49.25 6.89 25.77
N PHE A 210 48.41 6.70 26.79
CA PHE A 210 48.84 6.64 28.19
C PHE A 210 49.80 5.47 28.46
N VAL A 211 49.50 4.28 27.92
CA VAL A 211 50.36 3.10 28.06
C VAL A 211 51.72 3.32 27.38
N LEU A 212 51.75 3.90 26.17
CA LEU A 212 53.00 4.23 25.46
C LEU A 212 53.85 5.24 26.24
N TYR A 213 53.20 6.23 26.84
CA TYR A 213 53.85 7.21 27.70
C TYR A 213 54.45 6.55 28.95
N TYR A 214 53.69 5.69 29.62
CA TYR A 214 54.14 4.97 30.81
C TYR A 214 55.35 4.06 30.54
N LEU A 215 55.39 3.44 29.36
CA LEU A 215 56.51 2.61 28.90
C LEU A 215 57.70 3.42 28.35
N GLN A 216 57.67 4.75 28.47
CA GLN A 216 58.74 5.68 28.05
C GLN A 216 59.03 5.68 26.53
N TYR A 217 58.07 5.28 25.69
CA TYR A 217 58.18 5.41 24.23
C TYR A 217 57.78 6.82 23.77
N GLU A 218 58.66 7.80 23.99
CA GLU A 218 58.36 9.22 23.75
C GLU A 218 57.94 9.52 22.30
N VAL A 219 58.72 9.05 21.31
CA VAL A 219 58.44 9.29 19.89
C VAL A 219 57.10 8.68 19.48
N ALA A 220 56.81 7.45 19.91
CA ALA A 220 55.54 6.78 19.61
C ALA A 220 54.34 7.50 20.25
N THR A 221 54.52 8.00 21.48
CA THR A 221 53.49 8.77 22.21
C THR A 221 53.15 10.06 21.47
N ILE A 222 54.15 10.81 21.02
CA ILE A 222 53.96 12.07 20.27
C ILE A 222 53.25 11.80 18.94
N ILE A 223 53.69 10.77 18.20
CA ILE A 223 53.07 10.41 16.90
C ILE A 223 51.61 9.96 17.10
N ALA A 224 51.35 9.06 18.06
CA ALA A 224 50.00 8.56 18.33
C ALA A 224 49.08 9.68 18.84
N GLY A 225 49.57 10.52 19.74
CA GLY A 225 48.84 11.68 20.26
C GLY A 225 48.52 12.71 19.16
N GLY A 226 49.52 13.05 18.33
CA GLY A 226 49.35 13.95 17.21
C GLY A 226 48.35 13.42 16.17
N ALA A 227 48.44 12.14 15.81
CA ALA A 227 47.50 11.50 14.90
C ALA A 227 46.07 11.48 15.44
N TYR A 228 45.88 11.15 16.73
CA TYR A 228 44.57 11.17 17.36
C TYR A 228 43.99 12.59 17.48
N ALA A 229 44.82 13.58 17.81
CA ALA A 229 44.42 14.99 17.84
C ALA A 229 43.98 15.49 16.45
N ALA A 230 44.75 15.17 15.40
CA ALA A 230 44.40 15.49 14.02
C ALA A 230 43.08 14.81 13.60
N TYR A 231 42.90 13.53 13.98
CA TYR A 231 41.65 12.80 13.77
C TYR A 231 40.45 13.48 14.42
N LEU A 232 40.55 13.89 15.70
CA LEU A 232 39.49 14.60 16.41
C LEU A 232 39.19 15.95 15.75
N PHE A 233 40.21 16.68 15.30
CA PHE A 233 40.06 17.95 14.61
C PHE A 233 39.31 17.79 13.28
N ILE A 234 39.72 16.83 12.44
CA ILE A 234 39.03 16.49 11.18
C ILE A 234 37.57 16.12 11.48
N ARG A 235 37.32 15.32 12.51
CA ARG A 235 35.97 14.92 12.89
C ARG A 235 35.11 16.09 13.35
N ALA A 236 35.66 17.00 14.16
CA ALA A 236 34.98 18.22 14.60
C ALA A 236 34.62 19.12 13.40
N PHE A 237 35.53 19.25 12.43
CA PHE A 237 35.27 19.98 11.19
C PHE A 237 34.14 19.32 10.37
N LEU A 238 34.25 18.01 10.12
CA LEU A 238 33.25 17.23 9.41
C LEU A 238 31.91 17.19 10.13
N TRP A 239 31.87 17.34 11.46
CA TRP A 239 30.62 17.38 12.23
C TRP A 239 29.68 18.47 11.74
N SER A 240 30.22 19.64 11.36
CA SER A 240 29.43 20.76 10.85
C SER A 240 28.75 20.42 9.51
N VAL A 241 29.47 19.74 8.62
CA VAL A 241 28.95 19.20 7.35
C VAL A 241 27.89 18.14 7.60
N HIS A 242 28.15 17.18 8.48
CA HIS A 242 27.20 16.13 8.85
C HIS A 242 25.94 16.70 9.49
N TYR A 243 26.08 17.73 10.33
CA TYR A 243 24.96 18.40 10.97
C TYR A 243 24.06 19.11 9.94
N ARG A 244 24.64 19.85 9.00
CA ARG A 244 23.90 20.48 7.89
C ARG A 244 23.15 19.43 7.06
N LYS A 245 23.83 18.35 6.68
CA LYS A 245 23.23 17.23 5.94
C LYS A 245 22.06 16.61 6.71
N ARG A 246 22.23 16.34 8.01
CA ARG A 246 21.16 15.81 8.88
C ARG A 246 19.96 16.76 8.99
N ARG A 247 20.18 18.08 9.03
CA ARG A 247 19.07 19.05 9.04
C ARG A 247 18.27 19.01 7.74
N LEU A 248 18.95 18.95 6.59
CA LEU A 248 18.29 18.81 5.30
C LEU A 248 17.50 17.51 5.22
N GLU A 249 18.09 16.39 5.63
CA GLU A 249 17.42 15.09 5.67
C GLU A 249 16.18 15.09 6.57
N LYS A 250 16.27 15.72 7.76
CA LYS A 250 15.11 15.89 8.65
C LYS A 250 14.01 16.72 8.01
N LYS A 251 14.38 17.81 7.31
CA LYS A 251 13.42 18.64 6.58
C LYS A 251 12.74 17.83 5.48
N THR A 252 13.50 17.15 4.63
CA THR A 252 12.97 16.28 3.57
C THR A 252 12.05 15.19 4.14
N LEU A 253 12.47 14.52 5.22
CA LEU A 253 11.61 13.52 5.89
C LEU A 253 10.32 14.16 6.42
N HIS A 254 10.40 15.32 7.05
CA HIS A 254 9.22 16.03 7.53
C HIS A 254 8.28 16.41 6.37
N ASP A 255 8.81 16.90 5.25
CA ASP A 255 8.04 17.19 4.05
C ASP A 255 7.34 15.93 3.51
N HIS A 256 8.03 14.79 3.49
CA HIS A 256 7.44 13.50 3.10
C HIS A 256 6.37 13.00 4.08
N MET A 257 6.57 13.19 5.39
CA MET A 257 5.57 12.85 6.41
C MET A 257 4.32 13.73 6.29
N ASN A 258 4.49 15.03 6.01
CA ASN A 258 3.36 15.94 5.77
C ASN A 258 2.57 15.53 4.52
N ARG A 259 3.26 15.13 3.44
CA ARG A 259 2.62 14.55 2.25
C ARG A 259 1.82 13.29 2.57
N LEU A 260 2.44 12.36 3.30
CA LEU A 260 1.80 11.12 3.71
C LEU A 260 0.54 11.39 4.55
N GLN A 261 0.64 12.36 5.48
CA GLN A 261 -0.50 12.78 6.30
C GLN A 261 -1.65 13.31 5.43
N ASN A 262 -1.39 14.17 4.44
CA ASN A 262 -2.45 14.70 3.58
C ASN A 262 -3.12 13.59 2.74
N ILE A 263 -2.37 12.59 2.27
CA ILE A 263 -2.95 11.42 1.59
C ILE A 263 -3.80 10.59 2.56
N ALA A 264 -3.31 10.39 3.79
CA ALA A 264 -4.06 9.69 4.82
C ALA A 264 -5.37 10.43 5.17
N ASP A 265 -5.33 11.76 5.28
CA ASP A 265 -6.51 12.59 5.53
C ASP A 265 -7.55 12.40 4.42
N ALA A 266 -7.13 12.35 3.15
CA ALA A 266 -8.01 12.06 2.01
C ALA A 266 -8.61 10.65 2.09
N TYR A 267 -7.78 9.65 2.43
CA TYR A 267 -8.23 8.26 2.64
C TYR A 267 -9.28 8.16 3.76
N TYR A 268 -9.09 8.89 4.86
CA TYR A 268 -10.07 8.92 5.96
C TYR A 268 -11.44 9.48 5.53
N GLN A 269 -11.52 10.30 4.49
CA GLN A 269 -12.81 10.79 3.96
C GLN A 269 -13.57 9.74 3.13
N CYS A 270 -12.92 8.66 2.68
CA CYS A 270 -13.57 7.56 1.96
C CYS A 270 -14.18 6.49 2.87
N LYS A 271 -13.84 6.52 4.16
CA LYS A 271 -14.26 5.51 5.15
C LYS A 271 -15.70 5.64 5.67
N PRO A 272 -16.28 6.85 5.84
CA PRO A 272 -17.64 6.96 6.32
C PRO A 272 -18.62 6.25 5.37
N PRO A 273 -19.74 5.71 5.89
CA PRO A 273 -20.76 5.05 5.07
C PRO A 273 -21.45 6.03 4.10
N ILE A 274 -21.32 7.33 4.33
CA ILE A 274 -21.83 8.39 3.47
C ILE A 274 -20.64 9.29 3.12
N ILE A 275 -20.26 9.29 1.84
CA ILE A 275 -19.10 10.01 1.34
C ILE A 275 -19.56 11.32 0.70
N ASN A 276 -19.02 12.45 1.19
CA ASN A 276 -19.18 13.74 0.53
C ASN A 276 -18.07 13.91 -0.51
N LEU A 277 -18.43 13.88 -1.80
CA LEU A 277 -17.47 13.92 -2.91
C LEU A 277 -16.73 15.26 -3.00
N THR A 278 -17.38 16.37 -2.65
CA THR A 278 -16.78 17.71 -2.63
C THR A 278 -15.69 17.80 -1.55
N THR A 279 -15.98 17.27 -0.36
CA THR A 279 -15.00 17.18 0.73
C THR A 279 -13.84 16.28 0.31
N LEU A 280 -14.11 15.08 -0.20
CA LEU A 280 -13.08 14.16 -0.66
C LEU A 280 -12.17 14.80 -1.72
N ARG A 281 -12.75 15.46 -2.74
CA ARG A 281 -12.00 16.20 -3.78
C ARG A 281 -11.12 17.29 -3.18
N THR A 282 -11.61 18.01 -2.17
CA THR A 282 -10.84 19.05 -1.47
C THR A 282 -9.60 18.46 -0.80
N TYR A 283 -9.73 17.32 -0.11
CA TYR A 283 -8.60 16.63 0.51
C TYR A 283 -7.64 16.02 -0.51
N LEU A 284 -8.15 15.47 -1.62
CA LEU A 284 -7.32 14.99 -2.72
C LEU A 284 -6.50 16.12 -3.35
N ASN A 285 -7.12 17.28 -3.61
CA ASN A 285 -6.42 18.46 -4.13
C ASN A 285 -5.34 18.95 -3.16
N LYS A 286 -5.64 19.00 -1.86
CA LYS A 286 -4.64 19.33 -0.82
C LYS A 286 -3.47 18.34 -0.81
N ALA A 287 -3.74 17.05 -1.01
CA ALA A 287 -2.69 16.04 -1.13
C ALA A 287 -1.86 16.22 -2.42
N ILE A 288 -2.49 16.55 -3.56
CA ILE A 288 -1.80 16.87 -4.82
C ILE A 288 -0.92 18.11 -4.66
N GLU A 289 -1.42 19.18 -4.05
CA GLU A 289 -0.66 20.41 -3.75
C GLU A 289 0.55 20.12 -2.86
N ALA A 290 0.44 19.15 -1.94
CA ALA A 290 1.56 18.69 -1.13
C ALA A 290 2.58 17.86 -1.94
N GLY A 291 2.20 17.32 -3.10
CA GLY A 291 3.05 16.51 -3.99
C GLY A 291 2.69 15.03 -4.06
N ALA A 292 1.46 14.65 -3.71
CA ALA A 292 0.91 13.32 -4.01
C ALA A 292 0.60 13.20 -5.50
N VAL A 293 0.69 11.98 -6.05
CA VAL A 293 0.39 11.73 -7.47
C VAL A 293 -0.67 10.65 -7.56
N PHE A 294 -1.93 11.06 -7.63
CA PHE A 294 -3.03 10.15 -7.87
C PHE A 294 -3.18 9.87 -9.38
N ASP A 295 -3.63 8.66 -9.69
CA ASP A 295 -3.89 8.26 -11.06
C ASP A 295 -5.13 8.96 -11.64
N GLY A 296 -5.14 9.18 -12.96
CA GLY A 296 -6.29 9.74 -13.67
C GLY A 296 -7.56 8.87 -13.57
N ALA A 297 -7.40 7.57 -13.40
CA ALA A 297 -8.50 6.64 -13.18
C ALA A 297 -9.33 7.03 -11.94
N LEU A 298 -8.68 7.44 -10.84
CA LEU A 298 -9.37 7.88 -9.62
C LEU A 298 -10.30 9.07 -9.89
N PHE A 299 -9.79 10.11 -10.57
CA PHE A 299 -10.58 11.30 -10.88
C PHE A 299 -11.70 11.01 -11.87
N THR A 300 -11.49 10.06 -12.78
CA THR A 300 -12.51 9.64 -13.75
C THR A 300 -13.65 8.92 -13.05
N VAL A 301 -13.36 7.98 -12.15
CA VAL A 301 -14.38 7.30 -11.33
C VAL A 301 -15.12 8.32 -10.46
N LEU A 302 -14.40 9.21 -9.76
CA LEU A 302 -15.01 10.25 -8.92
C LEU A 302 -15.95 11.18 -9.70
N LYS A 303 -15.50 11.69 -10.86
CA LYS A 303 -16.31 12.58 -11.70
C LYS A 303 -17.61 11.89 -12.13
N ARG A 304 -17.54 10.62 -12.52
CA ARG A 304 -18.71 9.86 -12.92
C ARG A 304 -19.66 9.59 -11.74
N VAL A 305 -19.14 9.28 -10.55
CA VAL A 305 -19.98 9.12 -9.35
C VAL A 305 -20.69 10.45 -9.03
N GLU A 306 -19.99 11.58 -9.16
CA GLU A 306 -20.57 12.91 -8.98
C GLU A 306 -21.68 13.20 -10.01
N GLU A 307 -21.46 12.88 -11.28
CA GLU A 307 -22.46 13.06 -12.35
C GLU A 307 -23.71 12.19 -12.15
N THR A 308 -23.56 11.01 -11.55
CA THR A 308 -24.66 10.02 -11.40
C THR A 308 -25.38 10.11 -10.05
N LYS A 309 -24.68 10.47 -8.97
CA LYS A 309 -25.20 10.47 -7.59
C LYS A 309 -25.24 11.85 -6.94
N GLY A 310 -24.66 12.87 -7.58
CA GLY A 310 -24.51 14.20 -6.99
C GLY A 310 -23.41 14.25 -5.94
N GLU A 311 -23.57 15.11 -4.93
CA GLU A 311 -22.52 15.39 -3.94
C GLU A 311 -22.37 14.30 -2.86
N THR A 312 -23.41 13.50 -2.65
CA THR A 312 -23.48 12.48 -1.59
C THR A 312 -23.48 11.09 -2.20
N PHE A 313 -22.49 10.28 -1.84
CA PHE A 313 -22.32 8.92 -2.33
C PHE A 313 -22.47 7.91 -1.19
N ILE A 314 -23.39 6.96 -1.35
CA ILE A 314 -23.68 5.90 -0.36
C ILE A 314 -23.36 4.56 -1.04
N PRO A 315 -22.20 3.94 -0.76
CA PRO A 315 -21.77 2.73 -1.45
C PRO A 315 -22.49 1.45 -1.00
N PHE A 316 -23.06 1.45 0.21
CA PHE A 316 -23.78 0.32 0.79
C PHE A 316 -25.12 0.79 1.35
N THR A 317 -26.22 0.22 0.85
CA THR A 317 -27.57 0.48 1.37
C THR A 317 -27.88 -0.46 2.54
N GLU A 318 -28.33 0.07 3.68
CA GLU A 318 -28.56 -0.64 4.95
C GLU A 318 -29.47 -1.89 4.84
N SER A 319 -30.28 -2.02 3.80
CA SER A 319 -31.18 -3.16 3.61
C SER A 319 -30.48 -4.51 3.38
N GLU A 320 -29.16 -4.53 3.27
CA GLU A 320 -28.40 -5.70 2.81
C GLU A 320 -27.47 -6.31 3.87
N GLU A 321 -27.30 -5.67 5.03
CA GLU A 321 -26.47 -6.20 6.14
C GLU A 321 -27.25 -7.13 7.10
N SER A 322 -28.59 -7.16 7.01
CA SER A 322 -29.46 -7.97 7.87
C SER A 322 -29.75 -9.39 7.35
N THR A 323 -29.05 -9.86 6.31
CA THR A 323 -29.18 -11.20 5.70
C THR A 323 -27.83 -11.83 5.38
#